data_AF-A0A2J6ST79-F1
#
_entry.id   AF-A0A2J6ST79-F1
#
_cell.length_a   1.000
_cell.length_b   1.000
_cell.length_c   1.000
_cell.angle_alpha   90.00
_cell.angle_beta   90.00
_cell.angle_gamma   90.00
#
_symmetry.space_group_name_H-M   'P 1'
#
loop_
_entity.id
_entity.type
_entity.pdbx_description
1 polymer ?
#
loop_
_entity_poly.entity_id
_entity_poly.type
_entity_poly.pdbx_seq_one_letter_code
_entity_poly.pdbx_strand_id
1 'polypeptide(L)'
;MFAEFVCWMTHGRLMPFDAEVIHSDTRHFGENAWVLGRFLEAPGFQNFIVWEDWRVRCQDGNAANAWPSVDSVRFIYGLGDEETNLKRFIAESVACRNPFEKYGVEDPEYSRWSDLFRELPDLGLDVARAAAKKSNVFPWDDTRISEYMEEELDLNRLWEEQILKRRNLEEIKEDARGGCIRSIIELDHINHDKGLNRDE
;
A
#
# COMPACT_ATOMS: atom_id res chain seq x y z
N MET A 1 -9.67 -11.16 -4.58
CA MET A 1 -9.36 -9.81 -4.04
C MET A 1 -10.07 -9.49 -2.73
N PHE A 2 -11.40 -9.29 -2.67
CA PHE A 2 -12.05 -8.95 -1.38
C PHE A 2 -11.86 -10.02 -0.29
N ALA A 3 -11.89 -11.31 -0.67
CA ALA A 3 -11.58 -12.41 0.25
C ALA A 3 -10.14 -12.34 0.81
N GLU A 4 -9.17 -11.84 0.03
CA GLU A 4 -7.78 -11.64 0.50
C GLU A 4 -7.72 -10.56 1.57
N PHE A 5 -8.43 -9.46 1.36
CA PHE A 5 -8.53 -8.38 2.35
C PHE A 5 -9.15 -8.88 3.65
N VAL A 6 -10.25 -9.65 3.57
CA VAL A 6 -10.88 -10.25 4.75
C VAL A 6 -9.94 -11.24 5.44
N CYS A 7 -9.19 -12.05 4.70
CA CYS A 7 -8.21 -12.97 5.25
C CYS A 7 -7.09 -12.21 6.00
N TRP A 8 -6.57 -11.14 5.39
CA TRP A 8 -5.58 -10.28 6.00
C TRP A 8 -6.09 -9.64 7.29
N MET A 9 -7.29 -9.06 7.29
CA MET A 9 -7.88 -8.47 8.50
C MET A 9 -8.05 -9.49 9.64
N THR A 10 -8.35 -10.74 9.32
CA THR A 10 -8.69 -11.76 10.33
C THR A 10 -7.47 -12.54 10.82
N HIS A 11 -6.45 -12.72 9.98
CA HIS A 11 -5.32 -13.61 10.25
C HIS A 11 -3.95 -12.95 10.05
N GLY A 12 -3.88 -11.71 9.60
CA GLY A 12 -2.62 -11.00 9.30
C GLY A 12 -1.83 -11.59 8.13
N ARG A 13 -2.49 -12.33 7.23
CA ARG A 13 -1.86 -12.96 6.06
C ARG A 13 -2.82 -13.05 4.87
N LEU A 14 -2.27 -13.24 3.67
CA LEU A 14 -3.06 -13.57 2.47
C LEU A 14 -3.60 -14.99 2.55
N MET A 15 -4.61 -15.29 1.73
CA MET A 15 -5.07 -16.66 1.58
C MET A 15 -3.95 -17.53 1.02
N PRO A 16 -3.86 -18.82 1.41
CA PRO A 16 -2.90 -19.74 0.82
C PRO A 16 -3.11 -19.80 -0.71
N PHE A 17 -2.04 -19.58 -1.47
CA PHE A 17 -2.04 -19.76 -2.92
C PHE A 17 -2.01 -21.25 -3.26
N ASP A 18 -3.10 -21.97 -2.98
CA ASP A 18 -3.23 -23.34 -3.44
C ASP A 18 -3.46 -23.33 -4.95
N ALA A 19 -2.61 -24.08 -5.67
CA ALA A 19 -2.57 -24.08 -7.13
C ALA A 19 -3.90 -24.47 -7.81
N GLU A 20 -4.79 -25.13 -7.06
CA GLU A 20 -6.08 -25.63 -7.52
C GLU A 20 -7.22 -24.60 -7.39
N VAL A 21 -7.01 -23.51 -6.64
CA VAL A 21 -7.99 -22.44 -6.39
C VAL A 21 -7.55 -21.12 -7.06
N ILE A 22 -6.53 -21.17 -7.92
CA ILE A 22 -5.92 -19.98 -8.51
C ILE A 22 -6.97 -19.19 -9.31
N HIS A 23 -7.17 -17.93 -8.89
CA HIS A 23 -7.68 -16.86 -9.74
C HIS A 23 -6.98 -16.95 -11.11
N SER A 24 -7.73 -17.16 -12.19
CA SER A 24 -7.18 -17.36 -13.55
C SER A 24 -6.30 -16.21 -14.07
N ASP A 25 -6.22 -15.09 -13.34
CA ASP A 25 -5.31 -13.99 -13.62
C ASP A 25 -4.69 -13.42 -12.32
N THR A 26 -3.57 -14.01 -11.89
CA THR A 26 -2.74 -13.50 -10.77
C THR A 26 -1.71 -12.46 -11.24
N ARG A 27 -1.69 -12.12 -12.53
CA ARG A 27 -0.63 -11.30 -13.14
C ARG A 27 -0.50 -9.92 -12.49
N HIS A 28 -1.61 -9.39 -12.00
CA HIS A 28 -1.69 -8.09 -11.33
C HIS A 28 -2.20 -8.20 -9.89
N PHE A 29 -1.93 -9.32 -9.20
CA PHE A 29 -2.45 -9.53 -7.85
C PHE A 29 -2.04 -8.40 -6.89
N GLY A 30 -0.74 -8.08 -6.79
CA GLY A 30 -0.24 -7.07 -5.87
C GLY A 30 -0.79 -5.68 -6.19
N GLU A 31 -0.83 -5.32 -7.47
CA GLU A 31 -1.40 -4.06 -7.93
C GLU A 31 -2.89 -3.95 -7.61
N ASN A 32 -3.67 -4.99 -7.89
CA ASN A 32 -5.10 -5.03 -7.54
C ASN A 32 -5.33 -5.01 -6.03
N ALA A 33 -4.46 -5.68 -5.24
CA ALA A 33 -4.57 -5.71 -3.79
C ALA A 33 -4.31 -4.33 -3.19
N TRP A 34 -3.27 -3.65 -3.68
CA TRP A 34 -2.95 -2.30 -3.26
C TRP A 34 -4.07 -1.31 -3.62
N VAL A 35 -4.61 -1.39 -4.85
CA VAL A 35 -5.75 -0.55 -5.28
C VAL A 35 -6.99 -0.83 -4.42
N LEU A 36 -7.24 -2.10 -4.06
CA LEU A 36 -8.32 -2.44 -3.14
C LEU A 36 -8.09 -1.81 -1.75
N GLY A 37 -6.86 -1.87 -1.22
CA GLY A 37 -6.52 -1.22 0.05
C GLY A 37 -6.80 0.27 0.02
N ARG A 38 -6.44 0.94 -1.07
CA ARG A 38 -6.75 2.36 -1.27
C ARG A 38 -8.25 2.63 -1.34
N PHE A 39 -9.00 1.83 -2.10
CA PHE A 39 -10.46 1.96 -2.21
C PHE A 39 -11.16 1.78 -0.84
N LEU A 40 -10.61 0.92 0.01
CA LEU A 40 -11.13 0.65 1.36
C LEU A 40 -10.55 1.58 2.44
N GLU A 41 -9.73 2.56 2.07
CA GLU A 41 -9.02 3.44 3.01
C GLU A 41 -8.23 2.66 4.07
N ALA A 42 -7.58 1.58 3.65
CA ALA A 42 -6.85 0.64 4.50
C ALA A 42 -5.32 0.71 4.24
N PRO A 43 -4.62 1.75 4.75
CA PRO A 43 -3.19 1.93 4.53
C PRO A 43 -2.36 0.75 5.06
N GLY A 44 -2.75 0.13 6.19
CA GLY A 44 -2.09 -1.07 6.70
C GLY A 44 -2.14 -2.25 5.72
N PHE A 45 -3.21 -2.39 4.94
CA PHE A 45 -3.27 -3.41 3.89
C PHE A 45 -2.36 -3.05 2.72
N GLN A 46 -2.32 -1.78 2.31
CA GLN A 46 -1.42 -1.31 1.25
C GLN A 46 0.05 -1.55 1.64
N ASN A 47 0.42 -1.25 2.88
CA ASN A 47 1.76 -1.46 3.44
C ASN A 47 2.12 -2.94 3.50
N PHE A 48 1.17 -3.78 3.90
CA PHE A 48 1.33 -5.22 3.88
C PHE A 48 1.60 -5.75 2.46
N ILE A 49 0.91 -5.24 1.44
CA ILE A 49 1.16 -5.64 0.04
C ILE A 49 2.54 -5.20 -0.46
N VAL A 50 2.96 -3.97 -0.15
CA VAL A 50 4.31 -3.47 -0.46
C VAL A 50 5.38 -4.40 0.13
N TRP A 51 5.18 -4.82 1.37
CA TRP A 51 6.14 -5.61 2.13
C TRP A 51 6.16 -7.11 1.74
N GLU A 52 5.00 -7.75 1.61
CA GLU A 52 4.90 -9.20 1.42
C GLU A 52 4.93 -9.60 -0.06
N ASP A 53 4.44 -8.76 -0.97
CA ASP A 53 4.39 -9.08 -2.40
C ASP A 53 5.54 -8.42 -3.15
N TRP A 54 5.58 -7.08 -3.19
CA TRP A 54 6.51 -6.40 -4.08
C TRP A 54 7.96 -6.46 -3.64
N ARG A 55 8.26 -6.30 -2.35
CA ARG A 55 9.62 -6.48 -1.83
C ARG A 55 10.15 -7.88 -2.15
N VAL A 56 9.34 -8.93 -1.95
CA VAL A 56 9.74 -10.32 -2.25
C VAL A 56 9.99 -10.51 -3.75
N ARG A 57 9.08 -10.04 -4.61
CA ARG A 57 9.26 -10.11 -6.08
C ARG A 57 10.45 -9.30 -6.58
N CYS A 58 10.76 -8.19 -5.91
CA CYS A 58 11.95 -7.40 -6.20
C CYS A 58 13.24 -8.10 -5.78
N GLN A 59 13.23 -8.91 -4.72
CA GLN A 59 14.42 -9.63 -4.26
C GLN A 59 14.69 -10.88 -5.10
N ASP A 60 13.65 -11.52 -5.63
CA ASP A 60 13.79 -12.70 -6.48
C ASP A 60 14.16 -12.36 -7.93
N GLY A 61 15.47 -12.25 -8.17
CA GLY A 61 16.03 -12.04 -9.51
C GLY A 61 15.82 -13.19 -10.50
N ASN A 62 15.39 -14.37 -10.03
CA ASN A 62 15.13 -15.56 -10.83
C ASN A 62 13.63 -15.84 -11.00
N ALA A 63 12.75 -14.98 -10.44
CA ALA A 63 11.33 -15.14 -10.56
C ALA A 63 10.92 -15.17 -12.04
N ALA A 64 10.07 -16.13 -12.40
CA ALA A 64 9.45 -16.19 -13.72
C ALA A 64 8.71 -14.88 -14.08
N ASN A 65 8.35 -14.08 -13.08
CA ASN A 65 7.74 -12.76 -13.18
C ASN A 65 8.59 -11.72 -12.41
N ALA A 66 9.76 -11.37 -12.94
CA ALA A 66 10.58 -10.32 -12.35
C ALA A 66 9.81 -8.98 -12.27
N TRP A 67 9.80 -8.36 -11.09
CA TRP A 67 9.16 -7.06 -10.88
C TRP A 67 10.22 -5.95 -10.71
N PRO A 68 9.99 -4.74 -11.24
CA PRO A 68 8.82 -4.28 -12.00
C PRO A 68 8.76 -4.83 -13.42
N SER A 69 7.57 -5.26 -13.85
CA SER A 69 7.27 -5.71 -15.23
C SER A 69 6.61 -4.60 -16.04
N VAL A 70 6.73 -4.63 -17.37
CA VAL A 70 6.07 -3.66 -18.27
C VAL A 70 4.56 -3.59 -18.00
N ASP A 71 3.91 -4.74 -17.79
CA ASP A 71 2.46 -4.81 -17.61
C ASP A 71 2.06 -4.25 -16.23
N SER A 72 2.84 -4.52 -15.18
CA SER A 72 2.64 -3.94 -13.85
C SER A 72 2.76 -2.42 -13.85
N VAL A 73 3.81 -1.90 -14.50
CA VAL A 73 4.04 -0.45 -14.60
C VAL A 73 2.91 0.20 -15.40
N ARG A 74 2.53 -0.39 -16.53
CA ARG A 74 1.42 0.10 -17.35
C ARG A 74 0.12 0.15 -16.56
N PHE A 75 -0.19 -0.91 -15.80
CA PHE A 75 -1.39 -0.96 -14.99
C PHE A 75 -1.44 0.19 -13.99
N ILE A 76 -0.39 0.39 -13.19
CA ILE A 76 -0.37 1.41 -12.13
C ILE A 76 -0.38 2.84 -12.69
N TYR A 77 0.42 3.12 -13.73
CA TYR A 77 0.40 4.44 -14.35
C TYR A 77 -0.90 4.71 -15.11
N GLY A 78 -1.54 3.66 -15.63
CA GLY A 78 -2.85 3.73 -16.28
C GLY A 78 -4.02 4.05 -15.35
N LEU A 79 -3.86 3.96 -14.02
CA LEU A 79 -4.90 4.37 -13.07
C LEU A 79 -5.18 5.88 -13.10
N GLY A 80 -4.27 6.68 -13.66
CA GLY A 80 -4.49 8.12 -13.88
C GLY A 80 -4.46 9.00 -12.62
N ASP A 81 -4.17 8.42 -11.47
CA ASP A 81 -4.10 9.14 -10.20
C ASP A 81 -2.88 10.08 -10.08
N GLU A 82 -2.94 11.03 -9.15
CA GLU A 82 -1.80 11.87 -8.77
C GLU A 82 -0.61 11.03 -8.24
N GLU A 83 0.52 11.69 -7.97
CA GLU A 83 1.76 11.06 -7.50
C GLU A 83 1.52 10.26 -6.19
N THR A 84 1.57 8.92 -6.29
CA THR A 84 1.43 8.02 -5.13
C THR A 84 2.79 7.50 -4.68
N ASN A 85 2.91 7.09 -3.42
CA ASN A 85 4.11 6.40 -2.91
C ASN A 85 4.45 5.16 -3.76
N LEU A 86 3.41 4.49 -4.28
CA LEU A 86 3.56 3.39 -5.23
C LEU A 86 4.19 3.81 -6.57
N LYS A 87 3.72 4.89 -7.21
CA LYS A 87 4.34 5.38 -8.45
C LYS A 87 5.81 5.75 -8.23
N ARG A 88 6.13 6.36 -7.09
CA ARG A 88 7.51 6.64 -6.67
C ARG A 88 8.31 5.35 -6.52
N PHE A 89 7.78 4.35 -5.82
CA PHE A 89 8.44 3.05 -5.63
C PHE A 89 8.74 2.35 -6.96
N ILE A 90 7.78 2.36 -7.89
CA ILE A 90 7.95 1.82 -9.24
C ILE A 90 9.04 2.57 -10.00
N ALA A 91 8.99 3.90 -10.03
CA ALA A 91 9.95 4.70 -10.76
C ALA A 91 11.38 4.47 -10.26
N GLU A 92 11.59 4.45 -8.93
CA GLU A 92 12.90 4.14 -8.35
C GLU A 92 13.32 2.70 -8.62
N SER A 93 12.39 1.74 -8.62
CA SER A 93 12.68 0.34 -8.91
C SER A 93 13.07 0.12 -10.37
N VAL A 94 12.39 0.78 -11.31
CA VAL A 94 12.74 0.75 -12.75
C VAL A 94 14.08 1.44 -12.98
N ALA A 95 14.32 2.61 -12.37
CA ALA A 95 15.59 3.31 -12.47
C ALA A 95 16.76 2.45 -11.97
N CYS A 96 16.55 1.73 -10.86
CA CYS A 96 17.58 0.89 -10.27
C CYS A 96 17.83 -0.40 -11.07
N ARG A 97 16.79 -0.99 -11.67
CA ARG A 97 16.92 -2.19 -12.50
C ARG A 97 17.45 -1.91 -13.90
N ASN A 98 17.23 -0.68 -14.39
CA ASN A 98 17.58 -0.20 -15.71
C ASN A 98 17.34 -1.24 -16.82
N PRO A 99 16.09 -1.40 -17.30
CA PRO A 99 15.77 -2.44 -18.28
C PRO A 99 16.61 -2.34 -19.57
N PHE A 100 17.06 -1.13 -19.94
CA PHE A 100 17.88 -0.92 -21.14
C PHE A 100 19.37 -1.30 -20.97
N GLU A 101 19.86 -1.46 -19.75
CA GLU A 101 21.16 -2.09 -19.48
C GLU A 101 21.06 -3.62 -19.46
N LYS A 102 19.91 -4.15 -19.02
CA LYS A 102 19.66 -5.59 -18.91
C LYS A 102 19.37 -6.23 -20.27
N TYR A 103 18.53 -5.59 -21.08
CA TYR A 103 18.06 -6.13 -22.36
C TYR A 103 18.77 -5.43 -23.52
N GLY A 104 19.29 -6.21 -24.47
CA GLY A 104 19.87 -5.66 -25.70
C GLY A 104 18.81 -5.13 -26.66
N VAL A 105 19.18 -4.27 -27.59
CA VAL A 105 18.25 -3.63 -28.56
C VAL A 105 17.46 -4.66 -29.40
N GLU A 106 18.02 -5.84 -29.64
CA GLU A 106 17.37 -6.93 -30.37
C GLU A 106 16.42 -7.78 -29.52
N ASP A 107 16.42 -7.61 -28.19
CA ASP A 107 15.55 -8.32 -27.27
C ASP A 107 14.11 -7.77 -27.34
N PRO A 108 13.08 -8.61 -27.50
CA PRO A 108 11.68 -8.17 -27.47
C PRO A 108 11.32 -7.33 -26.23
N GLU A 109 11.92 -7.61 -25.07
CA GLU A 109 11.68 -6.82 -23.86
C GLU A 109 12.18 -5.38 -24.00
N TYR A 110 13.28 -5.14 -24.73
CA TYR A 110 13.75 -3.78 -25.02
C TYR A 110 12.68 -2.97 -25.76
N SER A 111 12.03 -3.58 -26.75
CA SER A 111 10.93 -2.93 -27.49
C SER A 111 9.75 -2.66 -26.56
N ARG A 112 9.34 -3.63 -25.73
CA ARG A 112 8.21 -3.44 -24.80
C ARG A 112 8.44 -2.29 -23.83
N TRP A 113 9.64 -2.17 -23.26
CA TRP A 113 10.00 -1.04 -22.42
C TRP A 113 10.05 0.27 -23.21
N SER A 114 10.63 0.26 -24.40
CA SER A 114 10.68 1.45 -25.27
C SER A 114 9.28 1.96 -25.61
N ASP A 115 8.34 1.07 -25.92
CA ASP A 115 6.95 1.39 -26.22
C ASP A 115 6.25 1.93 -24.96
N LEU A 116 6.47 1.32 -23.79
CA LEU A 116 5.94 1.79 -22.52
C LEU A 116 6.36 3.24 -22.20
N PHE A 117 7.64 3.58 -22.36
CA PHE A 117 8.13 4.95 -22.12
C PHE A 117 7.59 5.97 -23.14
N ARG A 118 7.24 5.53 -24.36
CA ARG A 118 6.55 6.39 -25.34
C ARG A 118 5.07 6.57 -25.00
N GLU A 119 4.41 5.52 -24.53
CA GLU A 119 3.02 5.53 -24.08
C GLU A 119 2.83 6.38 -22.81
N LEU A 120 3.79 6.32 -21.89
CA LEU A 120 3.73 6.94 -20.57
C LEU A 120 4.91 7.91 -20.37
N PRO A 121 4.86 9.14 -20.90
CA PRO A 121 5.95 10.09 -20.78
C PRO A 121 6.24 10.51 -19.32
N ASP A 122 5.21 10.52 -18.46
CA ASP A 122 5.36 10.84 -17.04
C ASP A 122 6.24 9.82 -16.31
N LEU A 123 6.09 8.52 -16.65
CA LEU A 123 7.00 7.47 -16.17
C LEU A 123 8.45 7.79 -16.54
N GLY A 124 8.70 8.27 -17.77
CA GLY A 124 10.03 8.70 -18.21
C GLY A 124 10.62 9.79 -17.34
N LEU A 125 9.82 10.81 -17.01
CA LEU A 125 10.25 11.90 -16.13
C LEU A 125 10.53 11.41 -14.71
N ASP A 126 9.67 10.56 -14.16
CA ASP A 126 9.83 10.05 -12.80
C ASP A 126 11.03 9.10 -12.67
N VAL A 127 11.26 8.23 -13.65
CA VAL A 127 12.46 7.38 -13.71
C VAL A 127 13.72 8.24 -13.85
N ALA A 128 13.71 9.29 -14.68
CA ALA A 128 14.85 10.19 -14.82
C ALA A 128 15.16 10.93 -13.51
N ARG A 129 14.14 11.41 -12.80
CA ARG A 129 14.28 12.04 -11.47
C ARG A 129 14.83 11.06 -10.45
N ALA A 130 14.34 9.82 -10.44
CA ALA A 130 14.83 8.76 -9.57
C ALA A 130 16.31 8.44 -9.84
N ALA A 131 16.68 8.24 -11.11
CA ALA A 131 18.05 7.94 -11.51
C ALA A 131 19.04 9.05 -11.12
N ALA A 132 18.61 10.31 -11.14
CA ALA A 132 19.44 11.46 -10.76
C ALA A 132 19.84 11.46 -9.27
N LYS A 133 19.07 10.81 -8.38
CA LYS A 133 19.31 10.83 -6.93
C LYS A 133 20.49 9.96 -6.46
N LYS A 134 21.15 9.19 -7.34
CA LYS A 134 22.31 8.31 -7.05
C LYS A 134 22.24 7.66 -5.66
N SER A 135 21.37 6.68 -5.51
CA SER A 135 21.32 5.81 -4.32
C SER A 135 22.09 4.51 -4.59
N ASN A 136 22.93 4.10 -3.64
CA ASN A 136 23.53 2.75 -3.62
C ASN A 136 22.65 1.72 -2.92
N VAL A 137 21.47 2.12 -2.46
CA VAL A 137 20.51 1.31 -1.69
C VAL A 137 19.26 1.11 -2.53
N PHE A 138 18.81 -0.13 -2.64
CA PHE A 138 17.64 -0.50 -3.43
C PHE A 138 16.35 0.02 -2.78
N PRO A 139 15.33 0.37 -3.57
CA PRO A 139 14.03 0.81 -3.02
C PRO A 139 13.39 -0.23 -2.11
N TRP A 140 13.61 -1.51 -2.38
CA TRP A 140 13.05 -2.64 -1.62
C TRP A 140 13.94 -3.12 -0.47
N ASP A 141 15.02 -2.40 -0.16
CA ASP A 141 15.83 -2.69 1.03
C ASP A 141 15.08 -2.27 2.29
N ASP A 142 15.23 -3.05 3.37
CA ASP A 142 14.53 -2.85 4.65
C ASP A 142 14.75 -1.45 5.25
N THR A 143 15.88 -0.83 4.92
CA THR A 143 16.24 0.52 5.37
C THR A 143 15.49 1.64 4.65
N ARG A 144 14.92 1.38 3.47
CA ARG A 144 14.24 2.37 2.62
C ARG A 144 12.79 2.04 2.32
N ILE A 145 12.36 0.79 2.45
CA ILE A 145 11.01 0.36 2.05
C ILE A 145 9.90 1.15 2.78
N SER A 146 10.16 1.62 4.01
CA SER A 146 9.24 2.47 4.77
C SER A 146 8.98 3.83 4.11
N GLU A 147 9.90 4.32 3.26
CA GLU A 147 9.69 5.53 2.47
C GLU A 147 8.50 5.36 1.51
N TYR A 148 8.10 4.15 1.16
CA TYR A 148 7.03 3.89 0.19
C TYR A 148 5.74 3.37 0.82
N MET A 149 5.71 3.30 2.15
CA MET A 149 4.52 2.93 2.90
C MET A 149 3.56 4.13 3.01
N GLU A 150 2.27 3.83 2.97
CA GLU A 150 1.21 4.78 3.27
C GLU A 150 1.16 5.08 4.77
N GLU A 151 0.83 6.32 5.10
CA GLU A 151 0.70 6.74 6.49
C GLU A 151 -0.45 5.99 7.15
N GLU A 152 -0.13 5.18 8.16
CA GLU A 152 -1.12 4.60 9.04
C GLU A 152 -1.46 5.63 10.12
N LEU A 153 -2.74 6.02 10.18
CA LEU A 153 -3.20 6.83 11.28
C LEU A 153 -3.08 6.03 12.57
N ASP A 154 -2.46 6.65 13.58
CA ASP A 154 -2.39 6.08 14.92
C ASP A 154 -3.80 5.70 15.40
N LEU A 155 -3.97 4.44 15.81
CA LEU A 155 -5.25 3.90 16.22
C LEU A 155 -5.86 4.69 17.39
N ASN A 156 -5.02 5.17 18.32
CA ASN A 156 -5.51 5.99 19.42
C ASN A 156 -5.98 7.34 18.89
N ARG A 157 -5.24 7.96 17.97
CA ARG A 157 -5.68 9.20 17.33
C ARG A 157 -7.01 9.01 16.56
N LEU A 158 -7.16 7.94 15.78
CA LEU A 158 -8.41 7.63 15.09
C LEU A 158 -9.56 7.39 16.07
N TRP A 159 -9.29 6.65 17.13
CA TRP A 159 -10.22 6.39 18.21
C TRP A 159 -10.67 7.68 18.90
N GLU A 160 -9.73 8.54 19.29
CA GLU A 160 -9.99 9.87 19.82
C GLU A 160 -10.82 10.70 18.85
N GLU A 161 -10.45 10.76 17.58
CA GLU A 161 -11.20 11.51 16.58
C GLU A 161 -12.63 10.97 16.39
N GLN A 162 -12.86 9.66 16.51
CA GLN A 162 -14.18 9.04 16.38
C GLN A 162 -15.05 9.17 17.63
N ILE A 163 -14.46 9.15 18.83
CA ILE A 163 -15.18 9.40 20.10
C ILE A 163 -15.49 10.89 20.25
N LEU A 164 -14.50 11.76 19.98
CA LEU A 164 -14.62 13.20 20.19
C LEU A 164 -15.44 13.89 19.10
N LYS A 165 -15.49 13.35 17.88
CA LYS A 165 -16.39 13.86 16.83
C LYS A 165 -17.74 13.16 16.91
N ARG A 166 -18.74 13.86 17.47
CA ARG A 166 -20.14 14.04 16.96
C ARG A 166 -21.29 13.80 17.92
N ARG A 167 -21.09 13.41 19.19
CA ARG A 167 -22.23 13.13 20.08
C ARG A 167 -22.24 14.00 21.33
N ASN A 168 -23.42 14.46 21.73
CA ASN A 168 -23.59 15.18 22.98
C ASN A 168 -23.29 14.22 24.15
N LEU A 169 -22.49 14.65 25.13
CA LEU A 169 -22.19 13.88 26.33
C LEU A 169 -23.45 13.34 27.03
N GLU A 170 -24.55 14.08 27.00
CA GLU A 170 -25.81 13.63 27.60
C GLU A 170 -26.47 12.49 26.81
N GLU A 171 -26.38 12.49 25.46
CA GLU A 171 -26.85 11.37 24.64
C GLU A 171 -26.00 10.11 24.87
N ILE A 172 -24.68 10.27 25.03
CA ILE A 172 -23.78 9.16 25.35
C ILE A 172 -24.15 8.56 26.72
N LYS A 173 -24.39 9.39 27.74
CA LYS A 173 -24.83 8.94 29.06
C LYS A 173 -26.17 8.20 29.01
N GLU A 174 -27.13 8.72 28.25
CA GLU A 174 -28.46 8.13 28.13
C GLU A 174 -28.39 6.76 27.46
N ASP A 175 -27.70 6.65 26.33
CA ASP A 175 -27.52 5.37 25.63
C ASP A 175 -26.70 4.36 26.41
N ALA A 176 -25.69 4.81 27.16
CA ALA A 176 -24.90 3.95 28.03
C ALA A 176 -25.78 3.34 29.14
N ARG A 177 -26.67 4.13 29.75
CA ARG A 177 -27.67 3.64 30.71
C ARG A 177 -28.67 2.68 30.06
N GLY A 178 -28.98 2.89 28.78
CA GLY A 178 -29.78 1.98 27.95
C GLY A 178 -29.08 0.66 27.57
N GLY A 179 -27.82 0.47 27.96
CA GLY A 179 -27.05 -0.74 27.69
C GLY A 179 -26.33 -0.75 26.33
N CYS A 180 -26.23 0.39 25.64
CA CYS A 180 -25.45 0.49 24.41
C CYS A 180 -23.96 0.33 24.72
N ILE A 181 -23.36 -0.78 24.29
CA ILE A 181 -21.94 -1.12 24.54
C ILE A 181 -21.00 -0.01 24.04
N ARG A 182 -21.28 0.54 22.84
CA ARG A 182 -20.50 1.65 22.28
C ARG A 182 -20.48 2.86 23.22
N SER A 183 -21.64 3.31 23.67
CA SER A 183 -21.76 4.48 24.55
C SER A 183 -21.17 4.24 25.94
N ILE A 184 -21.17 3.00 26.44
CA ILE A 184 -20.49 2.64 27.70
C ILE A 184 -18.98 2.85 27.59
N ILE A 185 -18.37 2.35 26.51
CA ILE A 185 -16.94 2.48 26.26
C ILE A 185 -16.57 3.96 26.02
N GLU A 186 -17.37 4.69 25.23
CA GLU A 186 -17.20 6.14 25.00
C GLU A 186 -17.21 6.93 26.32
N LEU A 187 -18.14 6.62 27.24
CA LEU A 187 -18.25 7.31 28.52
C LEU A 187 -17.07 7.04 29.45
N ASP A 188 -16.58 5.81 29.49
CA ASP A 188 -15.42 5.41 30.31
C ASP A 188 -14.16 6.16 29.87
N HIS A 189 -13.93 6.21 28.56
CA HIS A 189 -12.83 6.94 27.93
C HIS A 189 -12.86 8.44 28.26
N ILE A 190 -14.01 9.10 28.08
CA ILE A 190 -14.19 10.53 28.41
C ILE A 190 -13.94 10.82 29.91
N ASN A 191 -14.34 9.90 30.80
CA ASN A 191 -14.14 10.09 32.23
C ASN A 191 -12.67 9.89 32.65
N HIS A 192 -11.97 8.97 31.99
CA HIS A 192 -10.54 8.75 32.20
C HIS A 192 -9.70 9.99 31.84
N ASP A 193 -9.99 10.62 30.70
CA ASP A 193 -9.34 11.86 30.25
C ASP A 193 -9.62 13.08 31.13
N LYS A 194 -10.82 13.15 31.73
CA LYS A 194 -11.15 14.18 32.73
C LYS A 194 -10.45 13.96 34.07
N GLY A 195 -10.05 12.73 34.37
CA GLY A 195 -9.25 12.40 35.55
C GLY A 195 -7.80 12.88 35.41
N LEU A 196 -7.20 12.71 34.23
CA LEU A 196 -5.83 13.13 33.94
C LEU A 196 -5.66 14.67 33.88
N ASN A 197 -6.67 15.41 33.42
CA ASN A 197 -6.64 16.88 33.35
C ASN A 197 -7.02 17.61 34.66
N ARG A 198 -7.21 16.90 35.77
CA ARG A 198 -7.58 17.49 37.07
C ARG A 198 -6.42 17.62 38.06
N ASP A 199 -5.24 17.13 37.69
CA ASP A 199 -4.03 17.13 38.52
C ASP A 199 -2.95 18.14 38.05
N GLU A 200 -3.32 19.14 37.24
CA GLU A 200 -2.48 20.33 36.94
C GLU A 200 -2.97 21.60 37.68
#